data_AF-A0A9D7CNR6-F1
#
_entry.id   AF-A0A9D7CNR6-F1
#
_cell.length_a   1.000
_cell.length_b   1.000
_cell.length_c   1.000
_cell.angle_alpha   90.00
_cell.angle_beta   90.00
_cell.angle_gamma   90.00
#
_symmetry.space_group_name_H-M   'P 1'
#
loop_
_entity.id
_entity.type
_entity.pdbx_description
1 polymer ?
#
loop_
_entity_poly.entity_id
_entity_poly.type
_entity_poly.pdbx_seq_one_letter_code
_entity_poly.pdbx_strand_id
1 'polypeptide(L)'
;MRTALAFGVLTVLGGVVLSAGCSAGTNRSFPTTTDAGGAPPAFAEGDAGAGACQKSKANFEVPDNGCDDDDDGEVDNVADCDGKLAVDGDAEDFAKALGICKMAEEGSWGLVSATFSAGYGSKVPAEPNQHGILRRFGAKLKPQEGGALGVLSSGWAREFNGPGGSEPFQRGETMAGPGKAPPGFPKPAAGCQVESTVNDVISLKLVIKVPANAKGVAFDFNFFSGEWPQWVCSRYNDGFVAMLTSKEFNDGEADNISFDAQQNPVSVNNGFFDRCTPGAQTGCNGSPPKIKTASCAGGESELAGTGFEERGSYCGGKTTTGGGATGWLTSKAPVGSGEEVTLEFLIWDTGDASFDSSVLLDNLRWELGVTQTTTERPK
;
A
#
# COMPACT_ATOMS: atom_id res chain seq x y z
N MET A 1 -46.84 -45.79 0.28
CA MET A 1 -47.18 -46.22 1.66
C MET A 1 -45.96 -45.92 2.51
N ARG A 2 -45.95 -44.81 3.28
CA ARG A 2 -46.08 -44.77 4.76
C ARG A 2 -45.16 -45.82 5.42
N THR A 3 -44.18 -45.47 6.26
CA THR A 3 -44.35 -44.76 7.54
C THR A 3 -43.01 -44.20 8.07
N ALA A 4 -43.10 -43.10 8.83
CA ALA A 4 -42.04 -42.33 9.48
C ALA A 4 -41.67 -42.81 10.90
N LEU A 5 -40.56 -42.29 11.46
CA LEU A 5 -40.34 -41.87 12.87
C LEU A 5 -38.94 -41.22 12.92
N ALA A 6 -38.72 -39.93 13.23
CA ALA A 6 -38.93 -39.14 14.46
C ALA A 6 -37.55 -38.70 15.01
N PHE A 7 -37.22 -37.41 14.86
CA PHE A 7 -36.16 -36.74 15.62
C PHE A 7 -36.76 -35.52 16.33
N GLY A 8 -36.56 -35.47 17.65
CA GLY A 8 -37.17 -34.51 18.56
C GLY A 8 -36.56 -33.11 18.47
N VAL A 9 -37.43 -32.12 18.52
CA VAL A 9 -37.12 -30.70 18.68
C VAL A 9 -37.14 -30.37 20.17
N LEU A 10 -36.07 -29.75 20.66
CA LEU A 10 -35.93 -29.25 22.03
C LEU A 10 -36.42 -27.79 22.07
N THR A 11 -37.51 -27.55 22.79
CA THR A 11 -38.07 -26.24 23.09
C THR A 11 -37.34 -25.64 24.30
N VAL A 12 -36.83 -24.41 24.19
CA VAL A 12 -36.40 -23.61 25.35
C VAL A 12 -37.36 -22.44 25.53
N LEU A 13 -37.96 -22.39 26.71
CA LEU A 13 -38.93 -21.39 27.17
C LEU A 13 -38.24 -20.05 27.44
N GLY A 14 -38.96 -18.98 27.08
CA GLY A 14 -38.58 -17.60 27.33
C GLY A 14 -38.63 -17.21 28.81
N GLY A 15 -37.72 -16.31 29.18
CA GLY A 15 -37.73 -15.59 30.45
C GLY A 15 -37.46 -14.11 30.19
N VAL A 16 -38.48 -13.30 30.43
CA VAL A 16 -38.44 -11.83 30.43
C VAL A 16 -37.75 -11.39 31.72
N VAL A 17 -36.74 -10.51 31.63
CA VAL A 17 -36.18 -9.80 32.78
C VAL A 17 -36.41 -8.31 32.58
N LEU A 18 -37.24 -7.73 33.46
CA LEU A 18 -37.40 -6.29 33.65
C LEU A 18 -36.13 -5.73 34.32
N SER A 19 -35.57 -4.66 33.78
CA SER A 19 -34.66 -3.77 34.50
C SER A 19 -35.35 -2.43 34.75
N ALA A 20 -35.75 -2.21 36.01
CA ALA A 20 -36.18 -0.92 36.52
C ALA A 20 -34.95 -0.05 36.82
N GLY A 21 -35.01 1.20 36.39
CA GLY A 21 -33.96 2.19 36.65
C GLY A 21 -33.99 2.73 38.08
N CYS A 22 -32.86 3.33 38.47
CA CYS A 22 -32.78 4.36 39.49
C CYS A 22 -31.72 5.38 39.08
N SER A 23 -32.17 6.61 38.85
CA SER A 23 -31.34 7.82 38.83
C SER A 23 -31.01 8.23 40.26
N ALA A 24 -29.79 8.74 40.48
CA ALA A 24 -29.53 9.79 41.46
C ALA A 24 -28.21 10.49 41.09
N GLY A 25 -28.33 11.72 40.62
CA GLY A 25 -27.21 12.63 40.43
C GLY A 25 -26.69 13.19 41.74
N THR A 26 -25.46 13.69 41.71
CA THR A 26 -25.00 14.72 42.65
C THR A 26 -24.32 15.84 41.88
N ASN A 27 -24.83 17.05 42.13
CA ASN A 27 -24.30 18.34 41.71
C ASN A 27 -22.82 18.49 42.08
N ARG A 28 -22.07 19.21 41.24
CA ARG A 28 -21.36 20.44 41.64
C ARG A 28 -20.90 21.24 40.42
N SER A 29 -21.33 22.50 40.44
CA SER A 29 -21.06 23.61 39.53
C SER A 29 -19.57 23.92 39.38
N PHE A 30 -19.16 24.51 38.24
CA PHE A 30 -18.19 25.60 38.12
C PHE A 30 -18.30 26.27 36.72
N PRO A 31 -17.77 27.50 36.52
CA PRO A 31 -18.40 28.56 35.73
C PRO A 31 -17.80 28.74 34.33
N THR A 32 -18.45 29.62 33.56
CA THR A 32 -18.06 30.16 32.25
C THR A 32 -16.83 31.07 32.32
N THR A 33 -15.84 30.91 31.43
CA THR A 33 -15.54 31.77 30.24
C THR A 33 -14.07 31.68 29.75
N THR A 34 -13.94 31.67 28.41
CA THR A 34 -12.92 32.29 27.51
C THR A 34 -11.50 31.72 27.30
N ASP A 35 -11.28 31.34 26.03
CA ASP A 35 -10.12 31.52 25.13
C ASP A 35 -8.67 31.22 25.56
N ALA A 36 -8.05 30.23 24.89
CA ALA A 36 -6.85 30.40 24.05
C ALA A 36 -6.34 29.03 23.52
N GLY A 37 -5.83 29.03 22.27
CA GLY A 37 -5.11 27.99 21.52
C GLY A 37 -4.84 26.62 22.17
N GLY A 38 -5.40 25.57 21.58
CA GLY A 38 -5.02 24.18 21.86
C GLY A 38 -3.64 23.85 21.28
N ALA A 39 -2.63 23.82 22.15
CA ALA A 39 -1.41 23.05 21.93
C ALA A 39 -1.73 21.54 21.95
N PRO A 40 -0.94 20.68 21.28
CA PRO A 40 -1.07 19.23 21.44
C PRO A 40 -0.85 18.83 22.90
N PRO A 41 -1.43 17.71 23.37
CA PRO A 41 -1.36 17.33 24.77
C PRO A 41 0.11 17.12 25.15
N ALA A 42 0.58 17.88 26.13
CA ALA A 42 1.81 17.57 26.85
C ALA A 42 1.67 16.17 27.44
N PHE A 43 2.56 15.26 27.05
CA PHE A 43 2.73 13.98 27.72
C PHE A 43 3.01 14.29 29.19
N ALA A 44 2.09 13.85 30.04
CA ALA A 44 2.26 13.91 31.48
C ALA A 44 3.51 13.10 31.85
N GLU A 45 4.40 13.70 32.66
CA GLU A 45 5.42 12.98 33.41
C GLU A 45 4.73 11.91 34.27
N GLY A 46 4.67 10.71 33.72
CA GLY A 46 4.17 9.51 34.35
C GLY A 46 5.18 8.41 34.08
N ASP A 47 5.98 8.13 35.11
CA ASP A 47 6.89 6.99 35.23
C ASP A 47 6.20 5.69 34.76
N ALA A 48 6.43 5.35 33.50
CA ALA A 48 5.95 4.14 32.85
C ALA A 48 7.17 3.35 32.39
N GLY A 49 7.92 2.78 33.34
CA GLY A 49 8.82 1.65 33.14
C GLY A 49 9.52 1.60 31.78
N ALA A 50 10.32 2.61 31.46
CA ALA A 50 11.24 2.54 30.34
C ALA A 50 12.21 1.38 30.63
N GLY A 51 12.15 0.31 29.83
CA GLY A 51 13.33 -0.54 29.70
C GLY A 51 14.51 0.38 29.38
N ALA A 52 15.65 0.16 30.04
CA ALA A 52 16.83 1.00 29.82
C ALA A 52 17.12 1.11 28.31
N CYS A 53 17.42 2.32 27.83
CA CYS A 53 17.84 2.62 26.45
C CYS A 53 18.90 1.59 26.00
N GLN A 54 18.51 0.66 25.12
CA GLN A 54 19.34 -0.47 24.69
C GLN A 54 20.11 -0.10 23.42
N LYS A 55 21.06 0.82 23.55
CA LYS A 55 21.84 1.35 22.43
C LYS A 55 22.63 0.28 21.68
N SER A 56 22.64 0.35 20.35
CA SER A 56 23.45 -0.50 19.49
C SER A 56 23.44 0.00 18.06
N LYS A 57 24.60 0.04 17.40
CA LYS A 57 24.73 0.33 15.96
C LYS A 57 23.88 -0.53 15.02
N ALA A 58 23.40 -1.67 15.53
CA ALA A 58 22.51 -2.56 14.80
C ALA A 58 21.04 -2.14 14.88
N ASN A 59 20.67 -1.21 15.76
CA ASN A 59 19.31 -0.71 15.90
C ASN A 59 19.02 0.41 14.91
N PHE A 60 17.74 0.62 14.61
CA PHE A 60 17.27 1.87 14.03
C PHE A 60 16.89 2.85 15.12
N GLU A 61 17.02 4.14 14.81
CA GLU A 61 16.62 5.22 15.69
C GLU A 61 15.10 5.29 15.84
N VAL A 62 14.59 5.19 17.06
CA VAL A 62 13.15 5.23 17.32
C VAL A 62 12.75 6.69 17.58
N PRO A 63 11.91 7.30 16.72
CA PRO A 63 11.58 8.71 16.88
C PRO A 63 10.90 9.02 18.23
N ASP A 64 11.28 10.16 18.82
CA ASP A 64 10.67 10.77 20.00
C ASP A 64 10.67 9.88 21.26
N ASN A 65 11.66 8.98 21.43
CA ASN A 65 11.77 8.12 22.61
C ASN A 65 12.82 8.61 23.63
N GLY A 66 13.62 9.64 23.30
CA GLY A 66 14.65 10.21 24.16
C GLY A 66 15.87 9.30 24.37
N CYS A 67 16.04 8.30 23.52
CA CYS A 67 17.18 7.40 23.46
C CYS A 67 18.04 7.75 22.25
N ASP A 68 19.24 7.18 22.23
CA ASP A 68 20.15 7.18 21.08
C ASP A 68 20.25 5.70 20.78
N ASP A 69 19.23 5.18 20.09
CA ASP A 69 19.01 3.73 19.95
C ASP A 69 20.10 3.12 19.09
N ASP A 70 20.59 3.86 18.10
CA ASP A 70 21.61 3.41 17.15
C ASP A 70 23.07 3.68 17.58
N ASP A 71 23.29 4.22 18.79
CA ASP A 71 24.62 4.45 19.40
C ASP A 71 25.54 5.32 18.52
N ASP A 72 24.98 6.33 17.86
CA ASP A 72 25.70 7.30 17.04
C ASP A 72 26.13 8.57 17.81
N GLY A 73 25.59 8.75 19.01
CA GLY A 73 25.91 9.82 19.93
C GLY A 73 24.96 11.03 19.86
N GLU A 74 23.96 11.01 18.98
CA GLU A 74 22.85 11.95 18.92
C GLU A 74 21.55 11.25 19.36
N VAL A 75 20.59 12.00 19.90
CA VAL A 75 19.33 11.47 20.44
C VAL A 75 18.20 11.86 19.48
N ASP A 76 17.32 10.90 19.15
CA ASP A 76 16.16 11.08 18.28
C ASP A 76 16.50 11.70 16.89
N ASN A 77 17.66 11.36 16.33
CA ASN A 77 18.17 11.92 15.07
C ASN A 77 17.84 11.03 13.85
N VAL A 78 16.55 10.90 13.56
CA VAL A 78 16.10 10.16 12.37
C VAL A 78 16.69 10.78 11.09
N ALA A 79 17.39 9.96 10.31
CA ALA A 79 18.06 10.41 9.09
C ALA A 79 17.07 10.80 7.99
N ASP A 80 17.24 12.00 7.42
CA ASP A 80 16.56 12.44 6.19
C ASP A 80 17.53 12.36 5.01
N CYS A 81 17.15 11.60 3.97
CA CYS A 81 17.98 11.33 2.80
C CYS A 81 17.30 11.58 1.45
N ASP A 82 16.07 12.09 1.43
CA ASP A 82 15.26 12.13 0.21
C ASP A 82 15.14 13.54 -0.40
N GLY A 83 15.62 14.58 0.29
CA GLY A 83 15.36 15.98 -0.04
C GLY A 83 15.89 16.48 -1.39
N LYS A 84 16.81 15.75 -2.05
CA LYS A 84 17.44 16.16 -3.34
C LYS A 84 17.59 15.05 -4.38
N LEU A 85 16.81 13.98 -4.27
CA LEU A 85 16.82 12.88 -5.23
C LEU A 85 16.34 13.34 -6.62
N ALA A 86 16.98 12.80 -7.65
CA ALA A 86 16.62 13.04 -9.05
C ALA A 86 15.33 12.26 -9.40
N VAL A 87 14.55 12.80 -10.34
CA VAL A 87 13.28 12.18 -10.77
C VAL A 87 13.48 10.78 -11.37
N ASP A 88 14.63 10.58 -11.98
CA ASP A 88 15.14 9.38 -12.65
C ASP A 88 16.32 8.76 -11.87
N GLY A 89 16.34 8.98 -10.54
CA GLY A 89 17.31 8.35 -9.65
C GLY A 89 17.30 6.83 -9.76
N ASP A 90 18.45 6.22 -9.46
CA ASP A 90 18.59 4.77 -9.52
C ASP A 90 17.80 4.06 -8.39
N ALA A 91 17.95 2.73 -8.32
CA ALA A 91 17.24 1.93 -7.33
C ALA A 91 17.66 2.25 -5.88
N GLU A 92 18.89 2.71 -5.64
CA GLU A 92 19.33 3.13 -4.30
C GLU A 92 18.72 4.48 -3.92
N ASP A 93 18.67 5.43 -4.86
CA ASP A 93 17.94 6.68 -4.67
C ASP A 93 16.44 6.42 -4.45
N PHE A 94 15.84 5.45 -5.15
CA PHE A 94 14.46 5.07 -4.90
C PHE A 94 14.28 4.49 -3.50
N ALA A 95 15.22 3.66 -3.01
CA ALA A 95 15.18 3.15 -1.64
C ALA A 95 15.27 4.27 -0.58
N LYS A 96 16.06 5.32 -0.83
CA LYS A 96 16.08 6.53 0.01
C LYS A 96 14.73 7.26 0.00
N ALA A 97 14.07 7.36 -1.16
CA ALA A 97 12.73 7.93 -1.27
C ALA A 97 11.65 7.11 -0.54
N LEU A 98 11.94 5.86 -0.14
CA LEU A 98 11.06 5.07 0.72
C LEU A 98 11.41 5.20 2.21
N GLY A 99 12.50 5.88 2.58
CA GLY A 99 12.96 6.00 3.98
C GLY A 99 14.20 5.17 4.34
N ILE A 100 14.80 4.41 3.40
CA ILE A 100 16.03 3.65 3.68
C ILE A 100 17.26 4.53 3.43
N CYS A 101 17.71 5.22 4.46
CA CYS A 101 18.72 6.28 4.34
C CYS A 101 20.19 5.87 4.50
N LYS A 102 20.48 4.59 4.69
CA LYS A 102 21.85 4.10 4.88
C LYS A 102 22.07 2.73 4.24
N MET A 103 23.32 2.50 3.83
CA MET A 103 23.78 1.17 3.43
C MET A 103 24.09 0.33 4.68
N ALA A 104 23.91 -0.98 4.56
CA ALA A 104 24.32 -1.92 5.59
C ALA A 104 25.84 -2.00 5.65
N GLU A 105 26.39 -1.86 6.86
CA GLU A 105 27.81 -2.02 7.16
C GLU A 105 27.99 -3.11 8.24
N GLU A 106 29.25 -3.47 8.53
CA GLU A 106 29.53 -4.47 9.56
C GLU A 106 28.94 -4.06 10.91
N GLY A 107 28.01 -4.86 11.43
CA GLY A 107 27.34 -4.61 12.70
C GLY A 107 26.23 -3.54 12.67
N SER A 108 25.84 -3.05 11.48
CA SER A 108 24.73 -2.11 11.33
C SER A 108 23.65 -2.60 10.37
N TRP A 109 22.46 -2.02 10.45
CA TRP A 109 21.35 -2.26 9.54
C TRP A 109 21.44 -1.34 8.32
N GLY A 110 20.64 -1.62 7.30
CA GLY A 110 20.52 -0.74 6.13
C GLY A 110 20.28 -1.52 4.84
N LEU A 111 20.32 -0.78 3.73
CA LEU A 111 20.24 -1.34 2.39
C LEU A 111 21.50 -2.15 2.07
N VAL A 112 21.33 -3.41 1.65
CA VAL A 112 22.42 -4.25 1.13
C VAL A 112 22.54 -4.06 -0.38
N SER A 113 21.40 -4.02 -1.09
CA SER A 113 21.36 -3.71 -2.53
C SER A 113 19.95 -3.33 -2.96
N ALA A 114 19.85 -2.56 -4.03
CA ALA A 114 18.59 -2.25 -4.71
C ALA A 114 18.75 -2.43 -6.23
N THR A 115 17.78 -3.04 -6.90
CA THR A 115 17.80 -3.19 -8.37
C THR A 115 16.43 -3.07 -9.00
N PHE A 116 16.37 -2.35 -10.12
CA PHE A 116 15.24 -2.42 -11.05
C PHE A 116 15.45 -3.51 -12.10
N SER A 117 14.39 -4.25 -12.42
CA SER A 117 14.41 -5.25 -13.48
C SER A 117 13.07 -5.38 -14.21
N ALA A 118 13.12 -5.83 -15.46
CA ALA A 118 11.95 -6.09 -16.29
C ALA A 118 11.29 -7.44 -15.93
N GLY A 119 10.87 -7.60 -14.67
CA GLY A 119 10.11 -8.75 -14.18
C GLY A 119 10.77 -9.61 -13.11
N TYR A 120 9.97 -10.50 -12.50
CA TYR A 120 10.38 -11.30 -11.34
C TYR A 120 11.53 -12.26 -11.65
N GLY A 121 12.64 -12.10 -10.93
CA GLY A 121 13.87 -12.86 -11.16
C GLY A 121 14.56 -12.59 -12.50
N SER A 122 14.17 -11.52 -13.19
CA SER A 122 14.80 -11.06 -14.43
C SER A 122 16.18 -10.47 -14.15
N LYS A 123 17.06 -10.56 -15.15
CA LYS A 123 18.35 -9.84 -15.18
C LYS A 123 18.35 -8.71 -16.22
N VAL A 124 17.23 -8.55 -16.92
CA VAL A 124 17.04 -7.48 -17.89
C VAL A 124 16.71 -6.22 -17.09
N PRO A 125 17.43 -5.10 -17.30
CA PRO A 125 17.07 -3.82 -16.68
C PRO A 125 15.62 -3.44 -17.02
N ALA A 126 14.93 -2.78 -16.09
CA ALA A 126 13.63 -2.18 -16.39
C ALA A 126 13.78 -1.08 -17.44
N GLU A 127 12.71 -0.79 -18.18
CA GLU A 127 12.74 0.31 -19.13
C GLU A 127 12.89 1.67 -18.41
N PRO A 128 13.67 2.61 -18.98
CA PRO A 128 13.73 3.97 -18.45
C PRO A 128 12.32 4.55 -18.40
N ASN A 129 11.97 5.23 -17.30
CA ASN A 129 10.66 5.82 -17.00
C ASN A 129 9.58 4.90 -16.41
N GLN A 130 9.78 3.59 -16.28
CA GLN A 130 8.87 2.74 -15.48
C GLN A 130 9.01 2.98 -13.96
N HIS A 131 10.01 3.77 -13.55
CA HIS A 131 10.18 4.27 -12.18
C HIS A 131 10.34 5.80 -12.15
N GLY A 132 10.01 6.38 -10.99
CA GLY A 132 10.20 7.81 -10.74
C GLY A 132 10.22 8.15 -9.25
N ILE A 133 10.95 9.21 -8.91
CA ILE A 133 11.00 9.77 -7.56
C ILE A 133 10.38 11.17 -7.61
N LEU A 134 9.21 11.33 -7.00
CA LEU A 134 8.38 12.53 -7.16
C LEU A 134 8.17 13.26 -5.84
N ARG A 135 7.96 14.57 -5.93
CA ARG A 135 7.62 15.43 -4.77
C ARG A 135 6.12 15.50 -4.48
N ARG A 136 5.30 14.98 -5.40
CA ARG A 136 3.84 14.90 -5.36
C ARG A 136 3.35 14.02 -6.50
N PHE A 137 2.10 13.58 -6.41
CA PHE A 137 1.39 12.92 -7.51
C PHE A 137 0.02 13.58 -7.69
N GLY A 138 -0.14 14.31 -8.79
CA GLY A 138 -1.28 15.19 -9.01
C GLY A 138 -1.34 16.36 -8.04
N ALA A 139 -2.54 16.91 -7.89
CA ALA A 139 -2.81 18.13 -7.13
C ALA A 139 -2.96 17.89 -5.62
N LYS A 140 -3.15 16.64 -5.18
CA LYS A 140 -3.52 16.31 -3.80
C LYS A 140 -2.53 15.42 -3.07
N LEU A 141 -1.86 14.50 -3.77
CA LEU A 141 -1.05 13.49 -3.12
C LEU A 141 0.37 14.01 -2.95
N LYS A 142 0.85 13.88 -1.72
CA LYS A 142 2.20 14.25 -1.30
C LYS A 142 2.84 13.03 -0.64
N PRO A 143 4.17 13.05 -0.49
CA PRO A 143 4.87 12.06 0.32
C PRO A 143 4.22 11.89 1.71
N GLN A 144 4.14 10.65 2.18
CA GLN A 144 3.68 10.25 3.52
C GLN A 144 4.79 10.42 4.56
N GLU A 145 6.04 10.36 4.13
CA GLU A 145 7.23 10.70 4.90
C GLU A 145 8.13 11.61 4.06
N GLY A 146 9.00 12.39 4.72
CA GLY A 146 10.06 13.12 4.03
C GLY A 146 9.57 14.09 2.95
N GLY A 147 10.35 14.21 1.89
CA GLY A 147 10.14 15.12 0.78
C GLY A 147 9.88 14.45 -0.56
N ALA A 148 10.02 13.13 -0.69
CA ALA A 148 9.82 12.41 -1.95
C ALA A 148 9.01 11.12 -1.75
N LEU A 149 8.36 10.65 -2.81
CA LEU A 149 7.74 9.33 -2.89
C LEU A 149 8.24 8.60 -4.13
N GLY A 150 8.25 7.28 -4.07
CA GLY A 150 8.53 6.41 -5.20
C GLY A 150 7.28 6.16 -6.06
N VAL A 151 7.46 6.05 -7.38
CA VAL A 151 6.42 5.63 -8.32
C VAL A 151 6.96 4.49 -9.18
N LEU A 152 6.24 3.37 -9.23
CA LEU A 152 6.43 2.33 -10.24
C LEU A 152 5.20 2.31 -11.16
N SER A 153 5.39 2.03 -12.44
CA SER A 153 4.29 1.95 -13.40
C SER A 153 4.56 0.88 -14.46
N SER A 154 3.50 0.23 -14.94
CA SER A 154 3.60 -0.54 -16.18
C SER A 154 3.84 0.39 -17.38
N GLY A 155 3.31 1.60 -17.35
CA GLY A 155 3.64 2.69 -18.28
C GLY A 155 4.71 3.64 -17.74
N TRP A 156 4.43 4.95 -17.84
CA TRP A 156 5.30 5.99 -17.30
C TRP A 156 5.01 6.30 -15.83
N ALA A 157 6.04 6.19 -14.98
CA ALA A 157 6.00 6.53 -13.57
C ALA A 157 6.09 8.05 -13.33
N ARG A 158 5.10 8.79 -13.85
CA ARG A 158 4.92 10.24 -13.74
C ARG A 158 3.46 10.56 -13.46
N GLU A 159 3.15 11.84 -13.22
CA GLU A 159 1.77 12.27 -12.99
C GLU A 159 0.85 12.00 -14.19
N PHE A 160 1.42 11.94 -15.40
CA PHE A 160 0.76 11.59 -16.66
C PHE A 160 1.56 10.50 -17.35
N ASN A 161 0.88 9.72 -18.16
CA ASN A 161 1.52 8.70 -18.95
C ASN A 161 2.33 9.33 -20.11
N GLY A 162 3.22 8.55 -20.71
CA GLY A 162 3.94 8.90 -21.93
C GLY A 162 4.83 10.16 -21.86
N PRO A 163 5.58 10.44 -22.94
CA PRO A 163 6.60 11.48 -22.97
C PRO A 163 6.10 12.91 -23.08
N GLY A 164 4.83 13.12 -23.45
CA GLY A 164 4.26 14.47 -23.61
C GLY A 164 3.85 15.11 -22.28
N GLY A 165 3.80 14.34 -21.19
CA GLY A 165 3.43 14.83 -19.86
C GLY A 165 1.97 15.26 -19.76
N SER A 166 1.10 14.72 -20.62
CA SER A 166 -0.34 15.02 -20.62
C SER A 166 -1.21 13.82 -20.99
N GLU A 167 -0.58 12.71 -21.37
CA GLU A 167 -1.27 11.54 -21.85
C GLU A 167 -1.96 10.82 -20.68
N PRO A 168 -3.23 10.42 -20.85
CA PRO A 168 -3.94 9.65 -19.84
C PRO A 168 -3.44 8.20 -19.83
N PHE A 169 -3.44 7.59 -18.66
CA PHE A 169 -3.03 6.18 -18.49
C PHE A 169 -3.92 5.21 -19.27
N GLN A 170 -5.17 5.59 -19.55
CA GLN A 170 -6.07 4.79 -20.38
C GLN A 170 -5.64 4.54 -21.82
N ARG A 171 -4.72 5.35 -22.36
CA ARG A 171 -4.21 5.12 -23.71
C ARG A 171 -3.19 4.00 -23.77
N GLY A 172 -2.62 3.62 -22.62
CA GLY A 172 -1.47 2.76 -22.51
C GLY A 172 -0.21 3.38 -23.11
N GLU A 173 0.94 2.91 -22.68
CA GLU A 173 2.24 3.16 -23.29
C GLU A 173 3.05 1.88 -23.16
N THR A 174 3.32 1.24 -24.30
CA THR A 174 4.14 0.02 -24.29
C THR A 174 5.57 0.36 -23.90
N MET A 175 6.02 -0.24 -22.81
CA MET A 175 7.37 -0.10 -22.26
C MET A 175 8.20 -1.35 -22.60
N ALA A 176 7.95 -2.45 -21.91
CA ALA A 176 8.68 -3.71 -22.01
C ALA A 176 7.79 -4.81 -22.61
N GLY A 177 8.40 -5.75 -23.33
CA GLY A 177 7.69 -6.93 -23.84
C GLY A 177 7.19 -7.89 -22.74
N PRO A 178 6.71 -9.08 -23.12
CA PRO A 178 6.22 -10.07 -22.17
C PRO A 178 7.23 -10.34 -21.05
N GLY A 179 6.76 -10.26 -19.81
CA GLY A 179 7.57 -10.42 -18.61
C GLY A 179 7.19 -11.66 -17.80
N LYS A 180 7.56 -11.63 -16.52
CA LYS A 180 7.26 -12.71 -15.57
C LYS A 180 6.78 -12.12 -14.25
N ALA A 181 5.63 -12.60 -13.78
CA ALA A 181 5.13 -12.34 -12.43
C ALA A 181 5.68 -13.37 -11.42
N PRO A 182 5.61 -13.08 -10.11
CA PRO A 182 6.01 -14.04 -9.08
C PRO A 182 5.15 -15.32 -9.09
N PRO A 183 5.65 -16.45 -8.56
CA PRO A 183 4.86 -17.66 -8.42
C PRO A 183 3.51 -17.40 -7.75
N GLY A 184 2.44 -17.95 -8.33
CA GLY A 184 1.07 -17.73 -7.85
C GLY A 184 0.37 -16.49 -8.44
N PHE A 185 1.08 -15.68 -9.23
CA PHE A 185 0.53 -14.50 -9.91
C PHE A 185 0.64 -14.60 -11.45
N PRO A 186 -0.24 -13.92 -12.21
CA PRO A 186 -1.42 -13.19 -11.76
C PRO A 186 -2.47 -14.04 -11.05
N LYS A 187 -3.10 -13.48 -10.01
CA LYS A 187 -4.13 -14.15 -9.20
C LYS A 187 -5.45 -13.38 -9.33
N PRO A 188 -6.58 -14.04 -9.64
CA PRO A 188 -7.84 -13.33 -9.80
C PRO A 188 -8.40 -12.92 -8.44
N ALA A 189 -9.08 -11.76 -8.41
CA ALA A 189 -9.99 -11.45 -7.31
C ALA A 189 -11.19 -12.42 -7.31
N ALA A 190 -11.78 -12.65 -6.13
CA ALA A 190 -12.89 -13.59 -5.97
C ALA A 190 -14.05 -13.31 -6.95
N GLY A 191 -14.33 -14.26 -7.83
CA GLY A 191 -15.38 -14.16 -8.83
C GLY A 191 -15.00 -13.38 -10.10
N CYS A 192 -13.75 -12.94 -10.26
CA CYS A 192 -13.20 -12.36 -11.48
C CYS A 192 -12.31 -13.37 -12.22
N GLN A 193 -12.00 -13.07 -13.49
CA GLN A 193 -11.03 -13.84 -14.28
C GLN A 193 -9.71 -13.07 -14.30
N VAL A 194 -8.62 -13.74 -14.66
CA VAL A 194 -7.33 -13.10 -14.92
C VAL A 194 -6.60 -13.93 -15.97
N GLU A 195 -5.93 -13.27 -16.92
CA GLU A 195 -4.97 -13.91 -17.81
C GLU A 195 -3.67 -14.21 -17.06
N SER A 196 -2.88 -15.16 -17.58
CA SER A 196 -1.59 -15.52 -16.97
C SER A 196 -0.40 -14.78 -17.58
N THR A 197 -0.58 -14.16 -18.74
CA THR A 197 0.46 -13.37 -19.41
C THR A 197 0.56 -12.02 -18.77
N VAL A 198 1.79 -11.52 -18.59
CA VAL A 198 2.06 -10.18 -18.10
C VAL A 198 2.99 -9.46 -19.06
N ASN A 199 2.78 -8.17 -19.25
CA ASN A 199 3.62 -7.28 -20.05
C ASN A 199 4.08 -6.11 -19.18
N ASP A 200 5.04 -5.36 -19.68
CA ASP A 200 5.40 -4.07 -19.09
C ASP A 200 5.77 -4.17 -17.59
N VAL A 201 6.35 -5.31 -17.21
CA VAL A 201 6.63 -5.60 -15.80
C VAL A 201 7.83 -4.77 -15.35
N ILE A 202 7.67 -4.02 -14.26
CA ILE A 202 8.79 -3.50 -13.48
C ILE A 202 8.82 -4.15 -12.10
N SER A 203 10.02 -4.55 -11.68
CA SER A 203 10.33 -5.02 -10.33
C SER A 203 11.37 -4.11 -9.69
N LEU A 204 11.10 -3.62 -8.48
CA LEU A 204 12.08 -3.07 -7.55
C LEU A 204 12.38 -4.12 -6.49
N LYS A 205 13.61 -4.64 -6.50
CA LYS A 205 14.09 -5.58 -5.48
C LYS A 205 15.03 -4.88 -4.51
N LEU A 206 14.67 -4.91 -3.22
CA LEU A 206 15.48 -4.42 -2.11
C LEU A 206 15.97 -5.60 -1.29
N VAL A 207 17.28 -5.70 -1.05
CA VAL A 207 17.86 -6.59 -0.05
C VAL A 207 18.27 -5.73 1.12
N ILE A 208 17.75 -6.03 2.32
CA ILE A 208 17.85 -5.16 3.48
C ILE A 208 18.33 -5.96 4.68
N LYS A 209 19.31 -5.43 5.40
CA LYS A 209 19.68 -5.90 6.73
C LYS A 209 18.72 -5.27 7.72
N VAL A 210 17.87 -6.08 8.34
CA VAL A 210 16.84 -5.64 9.31
C VAL A 210 17.52 -5.16 10.60
N PRO A 211 17.05 -4.06 11.22
CA PRO A 211 17.54 -3.63 12.51
C PRO A 211 17.37 -4.67 13.62
N ALA A 212 18.26 -4.63 14.61
CA ALA A 212 18.24 -5.57 15.74
C ALA A 212 17.06 -5.33 16.71
N ASN A 213 16.51 -4.12 16.75
CA ASN A 213 15.33 -3.76 17.54
C ASN A 213 14.00 -3.86 16.76
N ALA A 214 14.02 -4.15 15.45
CA ALA A 214 12.82 -4.31 14.64
C ALA A 214 12.21 -5.73 14.74
N LYS A 215 10.88 -5.81 14.68
CA LYS A 215 10.04 -7.03 14.68
C LYS A 215 9.06 -7.09 13.50
N GLY A 216 8.98 -6.02 12.72
CA GLY A 216 8.17 -5.94 11.51
C GLY A 216 8.65 -4.82 10.61
N VAL A 217 8.17 -4.88 9.37
CA VAL A 217 8.33 -3.83 8.37
C VAL A 217 6.94 -3.37 7.94
N ALA A 218 6.76 -2.07 7.75
CA ALA A 218 5.58 -1.47 7.18
C ALA A 218 5.97 -0.52 6.05
N PHE A 219 5.13 -0.35 5.04
CA PHE A 219 5.26 0.67 4.01
C PHE A 219 3.88 1.13 3.57
N ASP A 220 3.80 2.35 3.07
CA ASP A 220 2.58 2.92 2.53
C ASP A 220 2.58 2.85 1.00
N PHE A 221 1.43 2.56 0.42
CA PHE A 221 1.25 2.52 -1.02
C PHE A 221 -0.11 3.05 -1.48
N ASN A 222 -0.19 3.51 -2.72
CA ASN A 222 -1.45 3.90 -3.36
C ASN A 222 -1.44 3.42 -4.82
N PHE A 223 -2.33 2.48 -5.15
CA PHE A 223 -2.40 1.86 -6.46
C PHE A 223 -3.46 2.54 -7.34
N PHE A 224 -3.08 2.84 -8.57
CA PHE A 224 -3.88 3.48 -9.61
C PHE A 224 -3.99 2.57 -10.82
N SER A 225 -5.11 2.61 -11.52
CA SER A 225 -5.29 1.87 -12.77
C SER A 225 -6.16 2.62 -13.78
N GLY A 226 -5.73 2.65 -15.03
CA GLY A 226 -6.50 3.16 -16.18
C GLY A 226 -7.62 2.23 -16.63
N GLU A 227 -7.68 1.00 -16.12
CA GLU A 227 -8.71 0.03 -16.50
C GLU A 227 -10.11 0.39 -16.00
N TRP A 228 -10.19 1.23 -14.97
CA TRP A 228 -11.45 1.71 -14.43
C TRP A 228 -12.09 2.75 -15.37
N PRO A 229 -13.42 2.73 -15.60
CA PRO A 229 -14.40 1.78 -15.07
C PRO A 229 -14.66 0.57 -15.98
N GLN A 230 -14.13 0.56 -17.21
CA GLN A 230 -14.54 -0.34 -18.28
C GLN A 230 -14.24 -1.79 -18.01
N TRP A 231 -13.03 -2.03 -17.53
CA TRP A 231 -12.43 -3.36 -17.49
C TRP A 231 -12.48 -3.98 -16.10
N VAL A 232 -13.18 -3.36 -15.15
CA VAL A 232 -13.41 -3.94 -13.81
C VAL A 232 -13.95 -5.37 -13.93
N CYS A 233 -13.28 -6.30 -13.27
CA CYS A 233 -13.56 -7.74 -13.22
C CYS A 233 -13.47 -8.45 -14.59
N SER A 234 -12.73 -7.85 -15.53
CA SER A 234 -12.28 -8.48 -16.76
C SER A 234 -11.03 -9.34 -16.51
N ARG A 235 -10.54 -10.03 -17.54
CA ARG A 235 -9.34 -10.87 -17.47
C ARG A 235 -8.03 -10.10 -17.65
N TYR A 236 -8.10 -8.82 -17.98
CA TYR A 236 -6.94 -7.98 -18.31
C TYR A 236 -6.43 -7.19 -17.11
N ASN A 237 -6.93 -7.49 -15.89
CA ASN A 237 -6.72 -6.58 -14.79
C ASN A 237 -5.29 -6.59 -14.23
N ASP A 238 -4.68 -5.41 -14.23
CA ASP A 238 -3.29 -5.18 -13.83
C ASP A 238 -3.08 -5.50 -12.36
N GLY A 239 -1.87 -5.93 -12.03
CA GLY A 239 -1.52 -6.39 -10.70
C GLY A 239 -0.41 -5.58 -10.07
N PHE A 240 -0.55 -5.33 -8.76
CA PHE A 240 0.56 -4.95 -7.89
C PHE A 240 0.72 -5.97 -6.76
N VAL A 241 1.96 -6.33 -6.46
CA VAL A 241 2.33 -7.16 -5.30
C VAL A 241 3.58 -6.64 -4.63
N ALA A 242 3.66 -6.88 -3.33
CA ALA A 242 4.87 -6.70 -2.54
C ALA A 242 5.26 -8.07 -1.98
N MET A 243 6.29 -8.69 -2.56
CA MET A 243 6.78 -10.00 -2.17
C MET A 243 7.83 -9.86 -1.07
N LEU A 244 7.59 -10.47 0.09
CA LEU A 244 8.55 -10.49 1.19
C LEU A 244 9.16 -11.89 1.33
N THR A 245 10.49 -11.96 1.41
CA THR A 245 11.27 -13.14 1.79
C THR A 245 11.97 -12.84 3.12
N SER A 246 11.52 -13.48 4.19
CA SER A 246 12.03 -13.33 5.57
C SER A 246 11.88 -14.67 6.29
N LYS A 247 12.76 -15.06 7.21
CA LYS A 247 12.56 -16.31 7.95
C LYS A 247 11.39 -16.22 8.93
N GLU A 248 11.15 -15.03 9.48
CA GLU A 248 10.04 -14.77 10.39
C GLU A 248 8.69 -14.79 9.66
N PHE A 249 8.68 -14.43 8.37
CA PHE A 249 7.50 -14.47 7.52
C PHE A 249 7.53 -15.68 6.57
N ASN A 250 6.57 -16.60 6.73
CA ASN A 250 6.40 -17.74 5.81
C ASN A 250 7.66 -18.63 5.69
N ASP A 251 8.40 -18.78 6.79
CA ASP A 251 9.58 -19.65 6.92
C ASP A 251 10.68 -19.43 5.84
N GLY A 252 10.79 -18.21 5.30
CA GLY A 252 11.77 -17.86 4.27
C GLY A 252 11.29 -18.03 2.83
N GLU A 253 10.04 -18.47 2.60
CA GLU A 253 9.46 -18.54 1.27
C GLU A 253 8.79 -17.21 0.89
N ALA A 254 9.04 -16.72 -0.32
CA ALA A 254 8.49 -15.46 -0.79
C ALA A 254 6.96 -15.51 -0.91
N ASP A 255 6.25 -14.58 -0.28
CA ASP A 255 4.79 -14.41 -0.44
C ASP A 255 4.38 -12.94 -0.41
N ASN A 256 3.19 -12.65 -0.93
CA ASN A 256 2.67 -11.30 -1.07
C ASN A 256 2.10 -10.77 0.25
N ILE A 257 2.50 -9.54 0.62
CA ILE A 257 2.05 -8.86 1.84
C ILE A 257 1.10 -7.68 1.57
N SER A 258 0.61 -7.54 0.33
CA SER A 258 -0.37 -6.52 -0.07
C SER A 258 -1.65 -7.14 -0.65
N PHE A 259 -2.72 -7.15 0.14
CA PHE A 259 -3.98 -7.81 -0.23
C PHE A 259 -5.18 -7.18 0.48
N ASP A 260 -6.40 -7.38 -0.04
CA ASP A 260 -7.60 -6.98 0.70
C ASP A 260 -8.05 -8.00 1.76
N ALA A 261 -9.10 -7.67 2.51
CA ALA A 261 -9.68 -8.54 3.53
C ALA A 261 -10.21 -9.89 2.99
N GLN A 262 -10.34 -10.06 1.66
CA GLN A 262 -10.70 -11.31 1.01
C GLN A 262 -9.49 -12.04 0.40
N GLN A 263 -8.27 -11.60 0.71
CA GLN A 263 -7.01 -12.14 0.18
C GLN A 263 -6.89 -11.98 -1.35
N ASN A 264 -7.61 -11.01 -1.93
CA ASN A 264 -7.40 -10.63 -3.33
C ASN A 264 -6.14 -9.76 -3.42
N PRO A 265 -5.33 -9.94 -4.48
CA PRO A 265 -4.23 -9.02 -4.73
C PRO A 265 -4.70 -7.61 -5.04
N VAL A 266 -3.75 -6.67 -5.00
CA VAL A 266 -3.99 -5.29 -5.42
C VAL A 266 -4.15 -5.26 -6.94
N SER A 267 -5.31 -4.76 -7.37
CA SER A 267 -5.73 -4.56 -8.76
C SER A 267 -6.93 -3.62 -8.74
N VAL A 268 -7.49 -3.28 -9.90
CA VAL A 268 -8.76 -2.55 -10.00
C VAL A 268 -9.95 -3.26 -9.30
N ASN A 269 -9.82 -4.57 -9.02
CA ASN A 269 -10.85 -5.37 -8.34
C ASN A 269 -10.69 -5.43 -6.81
N ASN A 270 -9.66 -4.78 -6.27
CA ASN A 270 -9.34 -4.85 -4.86
C ASN A 270 -10.39 -4.14 -3.99
N GLY A 271 -10.68 -4.69 -2.80
CA GLY A 271 -11.68 -4.14 -1.88
C GLY A 271 -11.42 -2.69 -1.40
N PHE A 272 -10.20 -2.17 -1.55
CA PHE A 272 -9.84 -0.80 -1.21
C PHE A 272 -10.01 0.21 -2.37
N PHE A 273 -10.31 -0.23 -3.59
CA PHE A 273 -10.37 0.61 -4.78
C PHE A 273 -11.60 1.53 -4.78
N ASP A 274 -11.48 2.71 -4.17
CA ASP A 274 -12.60 3.63 -3.93
C ASP A 274 -12.34 5.11 -4.25
N ARG A 275 -11.18 5.43 -4.82
CA ARG A 275 -10.89 6.76 -5.40
C ARG A 275 -11.34 6.77 -6.85
N CYS A 276 -12.62 6.99 -7.08
CA CYS A 276 -13.26 6.91 -8.39
C CYS A 276 -14.57 7.72 -8.44
N THR A 277 -15.24 7.79 -9.59
CA THR A 277 -16.52 8.50 -9.72
C THR A 277 -17.66 7.79 -8.95
N PRO A 278 -18.25 8.40 -7.90
CA PRO A 278 -19.35 7.77 -7.16
C PRO A 278 -20.57 7.53 -8.03
N GLY A 279 -21.18 6.35 -7.97
CA GLY A 279 -22.35 6.00 -8.77
C GLY A 279 -22.06 5.76 -10.26
N ALA A 280 -20.81 5.52 -10.64
CA ALA A 280 -20.45 5.10 -11.99
C ALA A 280 -20.85 3.65 -12.26
N GLN A 281 -21.26 3.37 -13.49
CA GLN A 281 -21.36 2.00 -13.99
C GLN A 281 -19.96 1.46 -14.28
N THR A 282 -19.68 0.20 -13.90
CA THR A 282 -18.37 -0.44 -14.11
C THR A 282 -18.50 -1.81 -14.78
N GLY A 283 -17.39 -2.36 -15.29
CA GLY A 283 -17.29 -3.74 -15.78
C GLY A 283 -18.05 -3.99 -17.08
N CYS A 284 -18.25 -2.94 -17.89
CA CYS A 284 -19.01 -2.99 -19.12
C CYS A 284 -18.30 -3.69 -20.28
N ASN A 285 -16.98 -3.82 -20.23
CA ASN A 285 -16.18 -4.44 -21.29
C ASN A 285 -15.66 -5.85 -20.93
N GLY A 286 -16.08 -6.42 -19.80
CA GLY A 286 -15.82 -7.83 -19.50
C GLY A 286 -16.54 -8.79 -20.47
N SER A 287 -16.08 -10.05 -20.53
CA SER A 287 -16.73 -11.11 -21.32
C SER A 287 -17.04 -12.34 -20.46
N PRO A 288 -18.29 -12.53 -19.99
CA PRO A 288 -19.43 -11.61 -20.13
C PRO A 288 -19.26 -10.32 -19.29
N PRO A 289 -19.96 -9.22 -19.64
CA PRO A 289 -19.92 -8.00 -18.83
C PRO A 289 -20.41 -8.24 -17.40
N LYS A 290 -19.72 -7.65 -16.43
CA LYS A 290 -20.06 -7.73 -15.00
C LYS A 290 -20.42 -6.34 -14.47
N ILE A 291 -21.59 -5.87 -14.92
CA ILE A 291 -22.08 -4.54 -14.60
C ILE A 291 -22.33 -4.39 -13.10
N LYS A 292 -21.69 -3.37 -12.51
CA LYS A 292 -21.91 -2.93 -11.13
C LYS A 292 -22.02 -1.40 -11.08
N THR A 293 -22.48 -0.90 -9.94
CA THR A 293 -22.45 0.52 -9.61
C THR A 293 -21.40 0.74 -8.53
N ALA A 294 -20.39 1.55 -8.80
CA ALA A 294 -19.31 1.84 -7.86
C ALA A 294 -19.78 2.80 -6.76
N SER A 295 -19.48 2.50 -5.49
CA SER A 295 -19.73 3.40 -4.37
C SER A 295 -18.73 4.56 -4.32
N CYS A 296 -17.45 4.26 -4.55
CA CYS A 296 -16.32 5.19 -4.52
C CYS A 296 -16.37 6.13 -3.30
N ALA A 297 -16.32 5.56 -2.09
CA ALA A 297 -16.48 6.31 -0.85
C ALA A 297 -15.42 7.42 -0.69
N GLY A 298 -14.23 7.25 -1.26
CA GLY A 298 -13.18 8.26 -1.29
C GLY A 298 -13.34 9.34 -2.35
N GLY A 299 -14.28 9.18 -3.28
CA GLY A 299 -14.54 10.12 -4.37
C GLY A 299 -13.36 10.29 -5.33
N GLU A 300 -13.37 11.36 -6.13
CA GLU A 300 -12.39 11.55 -7.21
C GLU A 300 -11.26 12.52 -6.84
N SER A 301 -11.30 13.14 -5.66
CA SER A 301 -10.49 14.33 -5.38
C SER A 301 -8.98 14.09 -5.49
N GLU A 302 -8.53 12.89 -5.13
CA GLU A 302 -7.12 12.47 -5.20
C GLU A 302 -6.64 12.18 -6.63
N LEU A 303 -7.55 12.02 -7.60
CA LEU A 303 -7.20 11.88 -9.01
C LEU A 303 -6.88 13.21 -9.67
N ALA A 304 -7.26 14.34 -9.05
CA ALA A 304 -7.11 15.66 -9.65
C ALA A 304 -5.65 15.96 -10.05
N GLY A 305 -5.41 16.37 -11.30
CA GLY A 305 -4.08 16.65 -11.85
C GLY A 305 -3.24 15.42 -12.14
N THR A 306 -3.85 14.23 -12.20
CA THR A 306 -3.19 12.98 -12.62
C THR A 306 -3.75 12.52 -13.97
N GLY A 307 -2.99 11.73 -14.72
CA GLY A 307 -3.44 11.08 -15.96
C GLY A 307 -4.59 10.08 -15.79
N PHE A 308 -5.01 9.80 -14.55
CA PHE A 308 -6.18 8.98 -14.24
C PHE A 308 -7.49 9.80 -14.15
N GLU A 309 -7.41 11.13 -14.22
CA GLU A 309 -8.59 12.01 -14.09
C GLU A 309 -9.40 12.21 -15.37
N GLU A 310 -8.92 11.68 -16.51
CA GLU A 310 -9.51 11.93 -17.83
C GLU A 310 -11.02 11.73 -17.80
N ARG A 311 -11.78 12.71 -18.28
CA ARG A 311 -13.24 12.68 -18.22
C ARG A 311 -13.80 12.12 -19.51
N GLY A 312 -14.58 11.05 -19.40
CA GLY A 312 -15.17 10.39 -20.56
C GLY A 312 -16.46 9.66 -20.24
N SER A 313 -17.12 9.17 -21.30
CA SER A 313 -18.28 8.29 -21.20
C SER A 313 -17.83 6.84 -21.43
N TYR A 314 -17.23 6.25 -20.40
CA TYR A 314 -16.51 4.98 -20.52
C TYR A 314 -17.42 3.74 -20.44
N CYS A 315 -18.34 3.69 -19.48
CA CYS A 315 -19.35 2.61 -19.36
C CYS A 315 -20.78 3.07 -19.65
N GLY A 316 -20.96 4.18 -20.34
CA GLY A 316 -22.26 4.81 -20.55
C GLY A 316 -22.88 5.34 -19.25
N GLY A 317 -24.11 5.84 -19.33
CA GLY A 317 -24.90 6.31 -18.18
C GLY A 317 -24.52 7.70 -17.66
N LYS A 318 -23.23 8.02 -17.53
CA LYS A 318 -22.74 9.37 -17.19
C LYS A 318 -21.24 9.55 -17.50
N THR A 319 -20.77 10.78 -17.44
CA THR A 319 -19.33 11.09 -17.45
C THR A 319 -18.66 10.65 -16.16
N THR A 320 -17.53 9.97 -16.27
CA THR A 320 -16.70 9.49 -15.15
C THR A 320 -15.23 9.81 -15.39
N THR A 321 -14.37 9.58 -14.41
CA THR A 321 -12.92 9.50 -14.63
C THR A 321 -12.57 8.27 -15.48
N GLY A 322 -11.38 8.29 -16.09
CA GLY A 322 -10.80 7.20 -16.87
C GLY A 322 -9.88 6.31 -16.05
N GLY A 323 -9.76 6.58 -14.76
CA GLY A 323 -9.05 5.71 -13.85
C GLY A 323 -9.64 5.83 -12.46
N GLY A 324 -9.02 5.10 -11.56
CA GLY A 324 -9.25 5.23 -10.14
C GLY A 324 -8.06 4.75 -9.33
N ALA A 325 -8.20 4.78 -8.01
CA ALA A 325 -7.16 4.36 -7.10
C ALA A 325 -7.69 3.74 -5.80
N THR A 326 -6.79 3.15 -5.02
CA THR A 326 -7.08 2.66 -3.66
C THR A 326 -7.10 3.77 -2.62
N GLY A 327 -6.43 4.89 -2.89
CA GLY A 327 -5.96 5.79 -1.83
C GLY A 327 -4.78 5.16 -1.09
N TRP A 328 -4.17 5.90 -0.17
CA TRP A 328 -3.09 5.37 0.66
C TRP A 328 -3.57 4.18 1.51
N LEU A 329 -2.74 3.14 1.53
CA LEU A 329 -2.84 1.93 2.30
C LEU A 329 -1.50 1.66 2.95
N THR A 330 -1.50 1.05 4.13
CA THR A 330 -0.29 0.53 4.77
C THR A 330 -0.29 -0.98 4.69
N SER A 331 0.76 -1.56 4.12
CA SER A 331 1.06 -2.99 4.26
C SER A 331 2.13 -3.18 5.32
N LYS A 332 1.95 -4.16 6.19
CA LYS A 332 2.96 -4.56 7.19
C LYS A 332 3.09 -6.07 7.29
N ALA A 333 4.25 -6.56 7.70
CA ALA A 333 4.55 -7.97 7.87
C ALA A 333 5.67 -8.17 8.90
N PRO A 334 5.73 -9.34 9.58
CA PRO A 334 6.79 -9.63 10.52
C PRO A 334 8.13 -9.83 9.81
N VAL A 335 9.21 -9.39 10.45
CA VAL A 335 10.60 -9.68 10.04
C VAL A 335 11.43 -9.98 11.28
N GLY A 336 12.42 -10.85 11.12
CA GLY A 336 13.35 -11.26 12.17
C GLY A 336 14.40 -10.19 12.42
N SER A 337 14.63 -9.88 13.69
CA SER A 337 15.66 -8.92 14.10
C SER A 337 17.04 -9.32 13.60
N GLY A 338 17.74 -8.40 12.93
CA GLY A 338 19.09 -8.63 12.42
C GLY A 338 19.18 -9.61 11.24
N GLU A 339 18.07 -10.07 10.67
CA GLU A 339 18.12 -10.93 9.49
C GLU A 339 18.37 -10.13 8.20
N GLU A 340 18.72 -10.81 7.12
CA GLU A 340 18.71 -10.23 5.78
C GLU A 340 17.42 -10.66 5.08
N VAL A 341 16.63 -9.69 4.63
CA VAL A 341 15.35 -9.91 3.95
C VAL A 341 15.41 -9.41 2.51
N THR A 342 14.53 -9.96 1.66
CA THR A 342 14.22 -9.38 0.36
C THR A 342 12.80 -8.83 0.38
N LEU A 343 12.63 -7.56 0.02
CA LEU A 343 11.34 -6.95 -0.29
C LEU A 343 11.32 -6.57 -1.77
N GLU A 344 10.41 -7.17 -2.53
CA GLU A 344 10.31 -6.98 -3.98
C GLU A 344 8.93 -6.44 -4.36
N PHE A 345 8.88 -5.23 -4.91
CA PHE A 345 7.66 -4.58 -5.39
C PHE A 345 7.54 -4.81 -6.89
N LEU A 346 6.40 -5.32 -7.35
CA LEU A 346 6.15 -5.53 -8.77
C LEU A 346 4.80 -4.97 -9.20
N ILE A 347 4.79 -4.34 -10.37
CA ILE A 347 3.59 -3.93 -11.10
C ILE A 347 3.71 -4.32 -12.58
N TRP A 348 2.59 -4.66 -13.21
CA TRP A 348 2.55 -5.11 -14.61
C TRP A 348 1.18 -4.91 -15.26
N ASP A 349 1.17 -4.95 -16.59
CA ASP A 349 -0.05 -5.08 -17.38
C ASP A 349 -0.45 -6.54 -17.54
N THR A 350 -1.71 -6.89 -17.32
CA THR A 350 -2.17 -8.29 -17.43
C THR A 350 -2.77 -8.56 -18.81
N GLY A 351 -2.21 -9.53 -19.53
CA GLY A 351 -2.76 -10.07 -20.77
C GLY A 351 -2.50 -9.24 -22.03
N ASP A 352 -2.43 -7.92 -21.92
CA ASP A 352 -2.00 -6.99 -22.98
C ASP A 352 -1.09 -5.88 -22.42
N ALA A 353 -0.83 -4.84 -23.22
CA ALA A 353 0.04 -3.69 -22.92
C ALA A 353 -0.76 -2.38 -23.05
N SER A 354 -2.05 -2.43 -22.69
CA SER A 354 -2.98 -1.30 -22.79
C SER A 354 -3.52 -0.96 -21.41
N PHE A 355 -3.83 0.33 -21.20
CA PHE A 355 -4.35 0.86 -19.93
C PHE A 355 -3.38 0.66 -18.76
N ASP A 356 -2.36 1.50 -18.68
CA ASP A 356 -1.34 1.24 -17.66
C ASP A 356 -1.82 1.59 -16.25
N SER A 357 -1.09 1.02 -15.30
CA SER A 357 -1.30 1.20 -13.87
C SER A 357 -0.04 1.77 -13.21
N SER A 358 -0.22 2.44 -12.08
CA SER A 358 0.89 2.98 -11.29
C SER A 358 0.69 2.67 -9.81
N VAL A 359 1.78 2.52 -9.07
CA VAL A 359 1.78 2.45 -7.61
C VAL A 359 2.71 3.50 -7.04
N LEU A 360 2.19 4.30 -6.11
CA LEU A 360 2.99 5.15 -5.26
C LEU A 360 3.47 4.32 -4.07
N LEU A 361 4.71 4.48 -3.66
CA LEU A 361 5.36 3.77 -2.55
C LEU A 361 6.08 4.79 -1.67
N ASP A 362 5.94 4.67 -0.36
CA ASP A 362 6.51 5.63 0.60
C ASP A 362 6.55 5.05 2.03
N ASN A 363 7.22 5.76 2.95
CA ASN A 363 7.15 5.56 4.40
C ASN A 363 7.42 4.11 4.84
N LEU A 364 8.49 3.53 4.29
CA LEU A 364 9.01 2.24 4.73
C LEU A 364 9.68 2.41 6.09
N ARG A 365 9.09 1.77 7.09
CA ARG A 365 9.44 1.92 8.49
C ARG A 365 9.47 0.59 9.23
N TRP A 366 10.13 0.62 10.38
CA TRP A 366 10.30 -0.55 11.23
C TRP A 366 9.27 -0.56 12.36
N GLU A 367 8.71 -1.73 12.64
CA GLU A 367 7.79 -1.96 13.74
C GLU A 367 8.54 -2.58 14.93
N LEU A 368 8.46 -1.98 16.11
CA LEU A 368 9.10 -2.49 17.34
C LEU A 368 8.35 -3.70 17.94
N GLY A 369 7.05 -3.80 17.65
CA GLY A 369 6.14 -4.78 18.25
C GLY A 369 5.90 -6.01 17.37
N VAL A 370 5.29 -7.04 17.99
CA VAL A 370 4.79 -8.20 17.24
C VAL A 370 3.89 -7.73 16.11
N THR A 371 4.28 -8.05 14.88
CA THR A 371 3.61 -7.58 13.67
C THR A 371 2.86 -8.71 13.01
N GLN A 372 1.61 -8.44 12.60
CA GLN A 372 0.82 -9.37 11.80
C GLN A 372 0.72 -8.86 10.37
N THR A 373 0.78 -9.78 9.41
CA THR A 373 0.65 -9.44 8.00
C THR A 373 -0.74 -8.90 7.70
N THR A 374 -0.83 -7.63 7.32
CA THR A 374 -2.09 -6.94 7.04
C THR A 374 -1.90 -5.83 6.03
N THR A 375 -2.99 -5.46 5.35
CA THR A 375 -3.12 -4.22 4.60
C THR A 375 -4.34 -3.47 5.12
N GLU A 376 -4.14 -2.21 5.50
CA GLU A 376 -5.19 -1.37 6.07
C GLU A 376 -5.07 0.08 5.56
N ARG A 377 -6.13 0.89 5.72
CA ARG A 377 -5.97 2.34 5.51
C ARG A 377 -5.12 2.92 6.65
N PRO A 378 -4.25 3.92 6.38
CA PRO A 378 -3.56 4.65 7.44
C PRO A 378 -4.56 5.21 8.46
N LYS A 379 -4.15 5.23 9.74
CA LYS A 379 -5.01 5.66 10.86
C LYS A 379 -5.06 7.18 11.03
#